data_AF-Q83V06-F1
#
_entry.id   AF-Q83V06-F1
#
_cell.length_a   1.000
_cell.length_b   1.000
_cell.length_c   1.000
_cell.angle_alpha   90.00
_cell.angle_beta   90.00
_cell.angle_gamma   90.00
#
_symmetry.space_group_name_H-M   'P 1'
#
loop_
_entity.id
_entity.type
_entity.pdbx_description
1 polymer ?
#
loop_
_entity_poly.entity_id
_entity_poly.type
_entity_poly.pdbx_seq_one_letter_code
_entity_poly.pdbx_strand_id
1 'polypeptide(L)' 'MADTKNQPAKNVESIYPLSPMQEGMLFHSLYTPDSGIYCSQTLITLEGEINLTVFRQAWEKVVERHSVLRT' A
#
# COMPACT_ATOMS: atom_id res chain seq x y z
N MET A 1 3.49 -35.14 -11.57
CA MET A 1 3.91 -34.42 -10.35
C MET A 1 5.25 -33.78 -10.63
N ALA A 2 5.27 -32.48 -10.89
CA ALA A 2 6.50 -31.72 -11.03
C ALA A 2 6.41 -30.56 -10.04
N ASP A 3 7.23 -30.62 -9.00
CA ASP A 3 7.48 -29.56 -8.03
C ASP A 3 7.84 -28.27 -8.76
N THR A 4 6.89 -27.34 -8.81
CA THR A 4 7.15 -25.97 -9.24
C THR A 4 7.88 -25.29 -8.09
N LYS A 5 9.21 -25.22 -8.22
CA LYS A 5 10.12 -24.53 -7.31
C LYS A 5 9.56 -23.15 -6.96
N ASN A 6 9.23 -22.97 -5.69
CA ASN A 6 8.86 -21.70 -5.07
C ASN A 6 10.08 -20.77 -5.12
N GLN A 7 10.20 -20.00 -6.20
CA GLN A 7 11.25 -19.01 -6.35
C GLN A 7 10.82 -17.76 -5.57
N PRO A 8 11.59 -17.29 -4.58
CA PRO A 8 11.20 -16.09 -3.86
C PRO A 8 11.15 -14.94 -4.87
N ALA A 9 9.97 -14.34 -5.05
CA ALA A 9 9.83 -13.13 -5.84
C ALA A 9 10.79 -12.09 -5.25
N LYS A 10 11.69 -11.56 -6.08
CA LYS A 10 12.88 -10.79 -5.65
C LYS A 10 12.59 -9.56 -4.79
N ASN A 11 11.31 -9.16 -4.63
CA ASN A 11 10.86 -7.98 -3.90
C ASN A 11 9.80 -8.29 -2.83
N VAL A 12 9.65 -9.55 -2.40
CA VAL A 12 8.68 -9.92 -1.35
C VAL A 12 9.39 -9.94 0.00
N GLU A 13 9.01 -9.02 0.89
CA GLU A 13 9.50 -8.98 2.27
C GLU A 13 8.83 -10.05 3.14
N SER A 14 7.51 -10.22 3.02
CA SER A 14 6.71 -11.16 3.82
C SER A 14 5.35 -11.42 3.18
N ILE A 15 4.68 -12.52 3.56
CA ILE A 15 3.32 -12.87 3.12
C ILE A 15 2.49 -13.25 4.35
N TYR A 16 1.32 -12.63 4.49
CA TYR A 16 0.38 -12.88 5.57
C TYR A 16 -1.04 -13.01 5.00
N PRO A 17 -1.94 -13.78 5.65
CA PRO A 17 -3.35 -13.78 5.28
C PRO A 17 -3.97 -12.40 5.54
N LEU A 18 -5.03 -12.09 4.79
CA LEU A 18 -5.82 -10.88 5.00
C LEU A 18 -6.62 -11.00 6.31
N SER A 19 -6.85 -9.86 6.96
CA SER A 19 -7.89 -9.78 7.99
C SER A 19 -9.29 -9.89 7.37
N PRO A 20 -10.32 -10.29 8.13
CA PRO A 20 -11.69 -10.38 7.60
C PRO A 20 -12.20 -9.10 6.92
N MET A 21 -11.79 -7.93 7.43
CA MET A 21 -12.14 -6.65 6.80
C MET A 21 -11.45 -6.48 5.45
N GLN A 22 -10.15 -6.80 5.35
CA GLN A 22 -9.41 -6.70 4.10
C GLN A 22 -9.92 -7.68 3.03
N GLU A 23 -10.37 -8.88 3.44
CA GLU A 23 -11.03 -9.83 2.53
C GLU A 23 -12.32 -9.23 1.93
N GLY A 24 -13.17 -8.62 2.77
CA GLY A 24 -14.39 -7.96 2.31
C GLY A 24 -14.10 -6.79 1.37
N MET A 25 -13.09 -5.97 1.69
CA MET A 25 -12.65 -4.87 0.83
C MET A 25 -12.17 -5.37 -0.54
N LEU A 26 -11.36 -6.44 -0.56
CA LEU A 26 -10.86 -7.04 -1.79
C LEU A 26 -12.00 -7.60 -2.64
N PHE A 27 -12.94 -8.34 -2.03
CA PHE A 27 -14.09 -8.90 -2.74
C PHE A 27 -14.90 -7.83 -3.47
N HIS A 28 -15.28 -6.75 -2.78
CA HIS A 28 -16.02 -5.65 -3.39
C HIS A 28 -15.23 -4.92 -4.46
N SER A 29 -13.91 -4.72 -4.26
CA SER A 29 -13.05 -4.07 -5.26
C SER A 29 -12.96 -4.90 -6.54
N LEU A 30 -12.93 -6.23 -6.43
CA LEU A 30 -12.94 -7.12 -7.61
C LEU A 30 -14.32 -7.21 -8.27
N TYR A 31 -15.39 -7.18 -7.47
CA TYR A 31 -16.77 -7.25 -7.98
C TYR A 31 -17.22 -5.95 -8.65
N THR A 32 -16.68 -4.81 -8.23
CA THR A 32 -16.99 -3.49 -8.83
C THR A 32 -15.73 -2.62 -8.93
N PRO A 33 -14.87 -2.88 -9.94
CA PRO A 33 -13.53 -2.31 -10.08
C PRO A 33 -13.48 -0.77 -10.12
N ASP A 34 -14.52 -0.14 -10.67
CA ASP A 34 -14.57 1.31 -10.88
C ASP A 34 -15.37 2.05 -9.79
N SER A 35 -15.78 1.36 -8.72
CA SER A 35 -16.62 1.96 -7.68
C SER A 35 -15.90 3.02 -6.84
N GLY A 36 -14.58 2.87 -6.66
CA GLY A 36 -13.76 3.78 -5.85
C GLY A 36 -14.12 3.84 -4.36
N ILE A 37 -15.01 2.97 -3.86
CA ILE A 37 -15.60 3.07 -2.51
C ILE A 37 -14.60 2.96 -1.36
N TYR A 38 -13.43 2.37 -1.60
CA TYR A 38 -12.32 2.26 -0.63
C TYR A 38 -11.16 3.21 -0.92
N CYS A 39 -11.29 4.10 -1.91
CA CYS A 39 -10.33 5.16 -2.14
C CYS A 39 -10.64 6.34 -1.21
N SER A 40 -9.74 6.62 -0.28
CA SER A 40 -9.84 7.80 0.59
C SER A 40 -8.91 8.90 0.07
N GLN A 41 -9.43 10.11 -0.07
CA GLN A 41 -8.66 11.29 -0.46
C GLN A 41 -8.74 12.33 0.65
N THR A 42 -7.57 12.71 1.18
CA THR A 42 -7.43 13.80 2.14
C THR A 42 -6.64 14.93 1.49
N LEU A 43 -7.20 16.14 1.49
CA LEU A 43 -6.52 17.34 1.04
C LEU A 43 -6.04 18.14 2.26
N ILE A 44 -4.76 18.50 2.27
CA ILE A 44 -4.14 19.28 3.35
C ILE A 44 -3.48 20.50 2.73
N THR A 45 -3.87 21.68 3.20
CA THR A 45 -3.19 22.94 2.87
C THR A 45 -2.10 23.20 3.90
N LEU A 46 -0.88 23.41 3.43
CA LEU A 46 0.26 23.79 4.26
C LEU A 46 0.60 25.25 3.96
N GLU A 47 0.65 26.07 5.00
CA GLU A 47 0.96 27.49 4.89
C GLU A 47 2.43 27.77 5.27
N GLY A 48 3.09 28.65 4.51
CA GLY A 48 4.49 29.02 4.72
C GLY A 48 5.45 28.43 3.68
N GLU A 49 6.74 28.65 3.88
CA GLU A 49 7.79 28.12 3.00
C GLU A 49 8.02 26.63 3.27
N ILE A 50 7.93 25.82 2.21
CA ILE A 50 8.16 24.38 2.29
C ILE A 50 9.43 24.03 1.52
N ASN A 51 10.40 23.45 2.23
CA ASN A 51 11.52 22.80 1.58
C ASN A 51 11.07 21.43 1.02
N LEU A 52 10.77 21.39 -0.28
CA LEU A 52 10.27 20.19 -0.95
C LEU A 52 11.23 19.00 -0.89
N THR A 53 12.54 19.25 -0.85
CA THR A 53 13.55 18.18 -0.73
C THR A 53 13.46 17.50 0.62
N VAL A 54 13.41 18.29 1.70
CA VAL A 54 13.28 17.75 3.06
C VAL A 54 11.92 17.07 3.24
N PHE A 55 10.85 17.64 2.69
CA PHE A 55 9.52 17.04 2.75
C PHE A 55 9.48 15.67 2.06
N ARG A 56 10.07 15.54 0.86
CA ARG A 56 10.17 14.25 0.16
C ARG A 56 10.96 13.22 0.97
N GLN A 57 12.11 13.59 1.52
CA GLN A 57 12.91 12.69 2.34
C GLN A 57 12.18 12.23 3.60
N ALA A 58 11.42 13.13 4.24
CA ALA A 58 10.58 12.78 5.37
C ALA A 58 9.48 11.79 4.96
N TRP A 59 8.85 11.99 3.79
CA TRP A 59 7.84 11.10 3.25
C TRP A 59 8.39 9.70 2.94
N GLU A 60 9.56 9.62 2.31
CA GLU A 60 10.27 8.37 2.02
C GLU A 60 10.52 7.57 3.30
N LYS A 61 10.93 8.23 4.39
CA LYS A 61 11.12 7.59 5.70
C LYS A 61 9.82 7.04 6.29
N VAL A 62 8.69 7.71 6.07
CA VAL A 62 7.38 7.21 6.52
C VAL A 62 7.02 5.94 5.75
N VAL A 63 7.20 5.93 4.42
CA VAL A 63 6.94 4.74 3.58
C VAL A 63 7.86 3.57 3.94
N GLU A 64 9.15 3.84 4.19
CA GLU A 64 10.11 2.83 4.61
C GLU A 64 9.71 2.20 5.96
N ARG A 65 9.31 3.04 6.92
CA ARG A 65 8.94 2.62 8.28
C ARG A 65 7.65 1.80 8.35
N HIS A 66 6.66 2.09 7.50
CA HIS A 66 5.33 1.48 7.57
C HIS A 66 5.11 0.50 6.41
N SER A 67 5.31 -0.79 6.66
CA SER A 67 5.19 -1.87 5.65
C SER A 67 3.85 -1.90 4.91
N VAL A 68 2.76 -1.45 5.54
CA VAL A 68 1.43 -1.35 4.92
C VAL A 68 1.40 -0.40 3.71
N LEU A 69 2.32 0.58 3.66
CA LEU A 69 2.47 1.47 2.50
C LEU A 69 3.29 0.85 1.36
N ARG A 70 3.76 -0.39 1.55
CA ARG A 70 4.56 -1.19 0.60
C ARG A 70 3.96 -2.60 0.40
N THR A 71 2.69 -2.80 0.76
CA THR A 71 1.94 -4.06 0.65
C THR A 71 1.10 -4.09 -0.62
#